data_AF-A0A0G2FE80-F1
#
_entry.id   AF-A0A0G2FE80-F1
#
_cell.length_a   1.000
_cell.length_b   1.000
_cell.length_c   1.000
_cell.angle_alpha   90.00
_cell.angle_beta   90.00
_cell.angle_gamma   90.00
#
_symmetry.space_group_name_H-M   'P 1'
#
loop_
_entity.id
_entity.type
_entity.pdbx_description
1 polymer ?
#
loop_
_entity_poly.entity_id
_entity_poly.type
_entity_poly.pdbx_seq_one_letter_code
_entity_poly.pdbx_strand_id
1 'polypeptide(L)'
;MAPETPAHEAQELSKPGEIGLAALEKNASNSFGTVETPTQPSRDLGLLAIVSIGWNICNSWAAIAATLAISVASGGPVTLIYGIIIIFIFGGAFFLSLIAFFVITITCLAESNPKQSSDFVWREFVNTSGWSSDGVVFLTGLVNPNFIFSGLDGAIHLAEECTNAAVAVPRALVSTVAIGFVTALVFAIGMCYSYHDFDAVLASP
;
A
#
# COMPACT_ATOMS: atom_id res chain seq x y z
N MET A 1 -42.86 68.52 64.58
CA MET A 1 -42.79 68.04 63.19
C MET A 1 -41.49 67.26 63.05
N ALA A 2 -41.55 65.92 63.13
CA ALA A 2 -40.43 65.02 62.92
C ALA A 2 -40.96 63.64 62.47
N PRO A 3 -40.34 62.96 61.48
CA PRO A 3 -40.91 61.79 60.80
C PRO A 3 -40.32 60.42 61.24
N GLU A 4 -40.87 59.37 60.63
CA GLU A 4 -41.11 57.99 61.07
C GLU A 4 -39.93 56.97 60.99
N THR A 5 -40.09 55.90 61.77
CA THR A 5 -39.40 54.58 61.83
C THR A 5 -39.67 53.72 60.56
N PRO A 6 -38.91 52.63 60.23
CA PRO A 6 -39.18 51.31 60.84
C PRO A 6 -38.02 50.28 60.89
N ALA A 7 -38.37 49.13 61.47
CA ALA A 7 -37.56 48.00 61.92
C ALA A 7 -36.92 47.13 60.81
N HIS A 8 -35.75 46.54 61.12
CA HIS A 8 -35.14 45.44 60.36
C HIS A 8 -35.34 44.10 61.08
N GLU A 9 -35.79 43.13 60.28
CA GLU A 9 -36.28 41.78 60.60
C GLU A 9 -35.14 40.74 60.59
N ALA A 10 -35.33 39.69 61.40
CA ALA A 10 -34.32 38.71 61.81
C ALA A 10 -33.98 37.65 60.74
N GLN A 11 -32.71 37.25 60.78
CA GLN A 11 -32.00 36.32 59.90
C GLN A 11 -32.27 34.85 60.28
N GLU A 12 -32.84 34.06 59.36
CA GLU A 12 -32.95 32.60 59.54
C GLU A 12 -31.63 31.87 59.22
N LEU A 13 -31.24 31.00 60.15
CA LEU A 13 -29.95 30.33 60.26
C LEU A 13 -30.05 28.89 59.67
N SER A 14 -29.70 28.73 58.40
CA SER A 14 -29.58 27.43 57.73
C SER A 14 -28.33 26.65 58.21
N LYS A 15 -28.50 25.35 58.55
CA LYS A 15 -27.43 24.51 59.11
C LYS A 15 -26.31 24.24 58.09
N PRO A 16 -25.02 24.35 58.48
CA PRO A 16 -23.88 24.44 57.55
C PRO A 16 -23.47 23.16 56.77
N GLY A 17 -24.24 22.05 56.86
CA GLY A 17 -23.86 20.76 56.26
C GLY A 17 -24.68 20.29 55.05
N GLU A 18 -25.97 20.64 54.96
CA GLU A 18 -26.86 20.14 53.89
C GLU A 18 -26.66 20.88 52.56
N ILE A 19 -26.29 22.16 52.61
CA ILE A 19 -25.96 22.96 51.42
C ILE A 19 -24.73 22.37 50.70
N GLY A 20 -23.77 21.86 51.48
CA GLY A 20 -22.56 21.23 50.95
C GLY A 20 -22.86 19.92 50.24
N LEU A 21 -23.63 19.02 50.84
CA LEU A 21 -23.95 17.72 50.23
C LEU A 21 -24.81 17.86 48.97
N ALA A 22 -25.82 18.74 48.98
CA ALA A 22 -26.63 19.02 47.78
C ALA A 22 -25.79 19.66 46.65
N ALA A 23 -24.82 20.51 46.99
CA ALA A 23 -23.88 21.07 46.02
C ALA A 23 -22.89 20.01 45.49
N LEU A 24 -22.47 19.08 46.33
CA LEU A 24 -21.58 17.98 45.95
C LEU A 24 -22.29 16.93 45.10
N GLU A 25 -23.56 16.62 45.38
CA GLU A 25 -24.37 15.69 44.59
C GLU A 25 -24.73 16.31 43.22
N LYS A 26 -24.99 17.62 43.17
CA LYS A 26 -25.15 18.38 41.91
C LYS A 26 -23.85 18.44 41.11
N ASN A 27 -22.69 18.60 41.75
CA ASN A 27 -21.40 18.56 41.08
C ASN A 27 -21.02 17.14 40.62
N ALA A 28 -21.34 16.11 41.40
CA ALA A 28 -21.10 14.71 41.03
C ALA A 28 -21.99 14.27 39.87
N SER A 29 -23.27 14.65 39.88
CA SER A 29 -24.21 14.42 38.77
C SER A 29 -23.80 15.18 37.49
N ASN A 30 -23.24 16.39 37.62
CA ASN A 30 -22.66 17.13 36.49
C ASN A 30 -21.35 16.51 35.99
N SER A 31 -20.60 15.78 36.83
CA SER A 31 -19.36 15.10 36.43
C SER A 31 -19.59 13.73 35.80
N PHE A 32 -20.71 13.08 36.11
CA PHE A 32 -21.06 11.74 35.64
C PHE A 32 -22.00 11.74 34.43
N GLY A 33 -22.57 12.89 34.07
CA GLY A 33 -23.40 13.09 32.89
C GLY A 33 -22.62 13.66 31.71
N THR A 34 -21.93 12.76 30.98
CA THR A 34 -21.61 12.71 29.54
C THR A 34 -20.19 12.15 29.35
N VAL A 35 -20.09 10.82 29.23
CA VAL A 35 -19.02 10.26 28.40
C VAL A 35 -19.36 10.71 26.98
N GLU A 36 -18.89 11.91 26.62
CA GLU A 36 -18.85 12.33 25.23
C GLU A 36 -17.96 11.32 24.52
N THR A 37 -18.54 10.41 23.74
CA THR A 37 -17.84 9.77 22.63
C THR A 37 -17.03 10.86 21.94
N PRO A 38 -15.70 10.72 21.75
CA PRO A 38 -14.92 11.77 21.11
C PRO A 38 -15.60 12.07 19.77
N THR A 39 -16.27 13.20 19.68
CA THR A 39 -16.89 13.65 18.45
C THR A 39 -15.71 13.85 17.51
N GLN A 40 -15.58 12.95 16.53
CA GLN A 40 -14.60 13.07 15.46
C GLN A 40 -14.69 14.50 14.94
N PRO A 41 -13.63 15.33 15.03
CA PRO A 41 -13.72 16.68 14.49
C PRO A 41 -14.00 16.51 13.00
N SER A 42 -15.11 17.07 12.51
CA SER A 42 -15.36 17.13 11.06
C SER A 42 -14.14 17.82 10.48
N ARG A 43 -13.32 17.06 9.74
CA ARG A 43 -12.18 17.63 9.03
C ARG A 43 -12.72 18.28 7.79
N ASP A 44 -13.45 19.37 8.00
CA ASP A 44 -13.95 20.21 6.93
C ASP A 44 -12.71 20.76 6.25
N LEU A 45 -12.39 20.19 5.09
CA LEU A 45 -11.26 20.61 4.27
C LEU A 45 -11.56 22.06 3.86
N GLY A 46 -11.04 23.00 4.65
CA GLY A 46 -11.27 24.41 4.41
C GLY A 46 -10.84 24.78 3.00
N LEU A 47 -11.53 25.74 2.37
CA LEU A 47 -11.23 26.17 1.01
C LEU A 47 -9.75 26.54 0.83
N LEU A 48 -9.12 27.08 1.88
CA LEU A 48 -7.68 27.35 1.93
C LEU A 48 -6.82 26.08 1.94
N ALA A 49 -7.25 25.01 2.61
CA ALA A 49 -6.58 23.71 2.59
C ALA A 49 -6.71 23.06 1.20
N ILE A 50 -7.89 23.11 0.58
CA ILE A 50 -8.11 22.64 -0.80
C ILE A 50 -7.22 23.43 -1.77
N VAL A 51 -7.15 24.75 -1.65
CA VAL A 51 -6.29 25.60 -2.49
C VAL A 51 -4.81 25.31 -2.22
N SER A 52 -4.39 25.06 -0.98
CA SER A 52 -3.00 24.74 -0.64
C SER A 52 -2.57 23.37 -1.20
N ILE A 53 -3.44 22.37 -1.13
CA ILE A 53 -3.23 21.04 -1.73
C ILE A 53 -3.21 21.16 -3.26
N GLY A 54 -4.15 21.92 -3.84
CA GLY A 54 -4.19 22.20 -5.27
C GLY A 54 -2.94 22.93 -5.76
N TRP A 55 -2.49 23.94 -5.03
CA TRP A 55 -1.26 24.67 -5.32
C TRP A 55 -0.03 23.75 -5.23
N ASN A 56 0.05 22.87 -4.24
CA ASN A 56 1.15 21.92 -4.11
C ASN A 56 1.21 20.93 -5.29
N ILE A 57 0.06 20.37 -5.68
CA ILE A 57 -0.07 19.46 -6.84
C ILE A 57 0.32 20.19 -8.14
N CYS A 58 -0.11 21.45 -8.28
CA CYS A 58 0.18 22.28 -9.45
C CYS A 58 1.62 22.84 -9.45
N ASN A 59 2.36 22.83 -8.34
CA ASN A 59 3.74 23.34 -8.25
C ASN A 59 4.81 22.33 -8.74
N SER A 60 4.40 21.23 -9.36
CA SER A 60 5.30 20.23 -9.96
C SER A 60 6.24 20.82 -11.02
N TRP A 61 5.83 21.91 -11.69
CA TRP A 61 6.68 22.61 -12.67
C TRP A 61 7.95 23.21 -12.05
N ALA A 62 7.92 23.62 -10.78
CA ALA A 62 9.11 24.16 -10.09
C ALA A 62 10.13 23.06 -9.78
N ALA A 63 9.66 21.86 -9.40
CA ALA A 63 10.51 20.69 -9.22
C ALA A 63 11.13 20.24 -10.57
N ILE A 64 10.31 20.22 -11.64
CA ILE A 64 10.79 19.92 -12.99
C ILE A 64 11.84 20.95 -13.42
N ALA A 65 11.62 22.25 -13.19
CA ALA A 65 12.57 23.31 -13.53
C ALA A 65 13.91 23.19 -12.75
N ALA A 66 13.86 22.82 -11.47
CA ALA A 66 15.07 22.59 -10.67
C ALA A 66 15.89 21.40 -11.21
N THR A 67 15.22 20.31 -11.59
CA THR A 67 15.89 19.16 -12.24
C THR A 67 16.37 19.50 -13.65
N LEU A 68 15.66 20.39 -14.36
CA LEU A 68 16.01 20.86 -15.69
C LEU A 68 17.38 21.55 -15.69
N ALA A 69 17.66 22.37 -14.67
CA ALA A 69 18.94 23.07 -14.54
C ALA A 69 20.12 22.10 -14.41
N ILE A 70 19.95 21.02 -13.65
CA ILE A 70 20.96 19.96 -13.50
C ILE A 70 21.13 19.20 -14.82
N SER A 71 20.02 18.79 -15.46
CA SER A 71 20.07 18.06 -16.73
C SER A 71 20.72 18.86 -17.86
N VAL A 72 20.46 20.17 -17.96
CA VAL A 72 21.13 21.04 -18.95
C VAL A 72 22.60 21.17 -18.64
N ALA A 73 22.98 21.32 -17.37
CA ALA A 73 24.38 21.47 -16.98
C ALA A 73 25.20 20.19 -17.20
N SER A 74 24.60 19.01 -17.07
CA SER A 74 25.31 17.72 -17.14
C SER A 74 25.18 16.99 -18.49
N GLY A 75 24.09 17.17 -19.25
CA GLY A 75 23.81 16.43 -20.49
C GLY A 75 23.18 17.27 -21.62
N GLY A 76 22.92 18.55 -21.37
CA GLY A 76 22.31 19.47 -22.34
C GLY A 76 20.81 19.23 -22.58
N PRO A 77 20.19 20.00 -23.50
CA PRO A 77 18.74 19.92 -23.77
C PRO A 77 18.29 18.58 -24.36
N VAL A 78 19.19 17.85 -25.01
CA VAL A 78 18.93 16.56 -25.66
C VAL A 78 18.54 15.50 -24.62
N THR A 79 19.23 15.46 -23.48
CA THR A 79 18.92 14.53 -22.38
C THR A 79 17.51 14.73 -21.82
N LEU A 80 16.96 15.94 -21.89
CA LEU A 80 15.60 16.21 -21.40
C LEU A 80 14.54 15.64 -22.34
N ILE A 81 14.67 15.90 -23.64
CA ILE A 81 13.68 15.45 -24.63
C ILE A 81 13.67 13.92 -24.69
N TYR A 82 14.84 13.30 -24.85
CA TYR A 82 14.94 11.83 -24.92
C TYR A 82 14.74 11.18 -23.55
N GLY A 83 15.19 11.80 -22.47
CA GLY A 83 15.01 11.29 -21.11
C GLY A 83 13.55 11.22 -20.71
N ILE A 84 12.74 12.23 -21.04
CA ILE A 84 11.29 12.21 -20.79
C ILE A 84 10.64 11.06 -21.56
N ILE A 85 10.96 10.89 -22.84
CA ILE A 85 10.41 9.79 -23.66
C ILE A 85 10.77 8.42 -23.07
N ILE A 86 12.04 8.23 -22.69
CA ILE A 86 12.53 7.00 -22.04
C ILE A 86 11.77 6.75 -20.74
N ILE A 87 11.64 7.76 -19.86
CA ILE A 87 10.91 7.61 -18.59
C ILE A 87 9.46 7.18 -18.83
N PHE A 88 8.77 7.77 -19.82
CA PHE A 88 7.40 7.36 -20.15
C PHE A 88 7.33 5.93 -20.67
N ILE A 89 8.28 5.50 -21.50
CA ILE A 89 8.30 4.13 -22.03
C ILE A 89 8.59 3.12 -20.92
N PHE A 90 9.68 3.30 -20.17
CA PHE A 90 10.09 2.34 -19.12
C PHE A 90 9.12 2.37 -17.93
N GLY A 91 8.70 3.56 -17.49
CA GLY A 91 7.70 3.71 -16.44
C GLY A 91 6.35 3.14 -16.86
N GLY A 92 5.91 3.44 -18.10
CA GLY A 92 4.69 2.88 -18.67
C GLY A 92 4.72 1.36 -18.76
N ALA A 93 5.84 0.79 -19.23
CA ALA A 93 6.04 -0.65 -19.28
C ALA A 93 5.99 -1.30 -17.88
N PHE A 94 6.58 -0.65 -16.88
CA PHE A 94 6.51 -1.10 -15.49
C PHE A 94 5.06 -1.15 -14.98
N PHE A 95 4.29 -0.05 -15.11
CA PHE A 95 2.90 -0.04 -14.69
C PHE A 95 2.04 -1.03 -15.49
N LEU A 96 2.27 -1.14 -16.79
CA LEU A 96 1.59 -2.13 -17.64
C LEU A 96 1.87 -3.56 -17.15
N SER A 97 3.12 -3.87 -16.78
CA SER A 97 3.48 -5.19 -16.26
C SER A 97 2.77 -5.50 -14.93
N LEU A 98 2.66 -4.52 -14.03
CA LEU A 98 1.93 -4.67 -12.77
C LEU A 98 0.43 -4.88 -13.01
N ILE A 99 -0.17 -4.08 -13.88
CA ILE A 99 -1.59 -4.22 -14.23
C ILE A 99 -1.83 -5.58 -14.88
N ALA A 100 -0.99 -5.98 -15.83
CA ALA A 100 -1.10 -7.27 -16.50
C ALA A 100 -1.03 -8.44 -15.51
N PHE A 101 -0.12 -8.38 -14.53
CA PHE A 101 -0.06 -9.38 -13.46
C PHE A 101 -1.41 -9.54 -12.74
N PHE A 102 -2.01 -8.46 -12.27
CA PHE A 102 -3.30 -8.53 -11.57
C PHE A 102 -4.43 -8.94 -12.49
N VAL A 103 -4.51 -8.38 -13.70
CA VAL A 103 -5.56 -8.69 -14.67
C VAL A 103 -5.51 -10.17 -15.04
N ILE A 104 -4.36 -10.69 -15.44
CA ILE A 104 -4.23 -12.11 -15.83
C ILE A 104 -4.59 -13.03 -14.66
N THR A 105 -4.03 -12.77 -13.47
CA THR A 105 -4.29 -13.60 -12.28
C THR A 105 -5.78 -13.62 -11.92
N ILE A 106 -6.42 -12.44 -11.87
CA ILE A 106 -7.83 -12.31 -11.47
C ILE A 106 -8.74 -12.87 -12.56
N THR A 107 -8.50 -12.56 -13.83
CA THR A 107 -9.33 -13.03 -14.95
C THR A 107 -9.27 -14.54 -15.08
N CYS A 108 -8.09 -15.16 -15.04
CA CYS A 108 -7.97 -16.62 -15.09
C CYS A 108 -8.72 -17.28 -13.92
N LEU A 109 -8.61 -16.73 -12.70
CA LEU A 109 -9.27 -17.29 -11.53
C LEU A 109 -10.80 -17.04 -11.53
N ALA A 110 -11.25 -15.94 -12.13
CA ALA A 110 -12.67 -15.62 -12.29
C ALA A 110 -13.36 -16.53 -13.32
N GLU A 111 -12.70 -16.80 -14.45
CA GLU A 111 -13.21 -17.68 -15.51
C GLU A 111 -13.12 -19.17 -15.15
N SER A 112 -12.23 -19.56 -14.22
CA SER A 112 -12.13 -20.95 -13.76
C SER A 112 -13.40 -21.40 -13.01
N ASN A 113 -14.33 -22.02 -13.74
CA ASN A 113 -15.49 -22.69 -13.18
C ASN A 113 -15.78 -24.02 -13.93
N PRO A 114 -15.61 -25.18 -13.28
CA PRO A 114 -15.18 -25.39 -11.89
C PRO A 114 -13.72 -24.98 -11.66
N LYS A 115 -13.30 -24.91 -10.38
CA LYS A 115 -11.89 -24.73 -9.98
C LYS A 115 -11.24 -26.08 -9.76
N GLN A 116 -9.91 -26.14 -9.92
CA GLN A 116 -9.18 -27.39 -9.73
C GLN A 116 -9.17 -27.83 -8.26
N SER A 117 -9.16 -29.15 -8.03
CA SER A 117 -9.14 -29.72 -6.70
C SER A 117 -7.81 -29.41 -5.99
N SER A 118 -7.88 -29.19 -4.67
CA SER A 118 -6.66 -28.94 -3.89
C SER A 118 -5.76 -30.17 -3.76
N ASP A 119 -6.32 -31.38 -3.87
CA ASP A 119 -5.51 -32.60 -3.86
C ASP A 119 -4.61 -32.65 -5.11
N PHE A 120 -5.16 -32.35 -6.29
CA PHE A 120 -4.39 -32.23 -7.53
C PHE A 120 -3.28 -31.17 -7.42
N VAL A 121 -3.61 -29.94 -7.03
CA VAL A 121 -2.66 -28.80 -7.01
C VAL A 121 -1.47 -29.02 -6.08
N TRP A 122 -1.67 -29.69 -4.94
CA TRP A 122 -0.64 -29.80 -3.91
C TRP A 122 0.06 -31.15 -3.85
N ARG A 123 -0.51 -32.20 -4.45
CA ARG A 123 -0.02 -33.58 -4.28
C ARG A 123 0.23 -34.32 -5.57
N GLU A 124 -0.39 -33.91 -6.67
CA GLU A 124 -0.26 -34.62 -7.92
C GLU A 124 0.93 -34.10 -8.72
N PHE A 125 1.78 -35.03 -9.16
CA PHE A 125 2.91 -34.74 -10.03
C PHE A 125 2.64 -35.39 -11.39
N VAL A 126 2.42 -34.57 -12.41
CA VAL A 126 2.11 -35.03 -13.76
C VAL A 126 3.38 -35.00 -14.60
N ASN A 127 3.81 -36.18 -15.07
CA ASN A 127 4.98 -36.33 -15.94
C ASN A 127 4.56 -36.81 -17.34
N THR A 128 4.42 -35.86 -18.27
CA THR A 128 4.17 -36.11 -19.70
C THR A 128 5.42 -35.95 -20.56
N SER A 129 6.57 -35.70 -19.93
CA SER A 129 7.82 -35.32 -20.60
C SER A 129 8.57 -36.47 -21.28
N GLY A 130 8.24 -37.72 -20.92
CA GLY A 130 8.94 -38.92 -21.35
C GLY A 130 10.20 -39.28 -20.55
N TRP A 131 10.61 -38.46 -19.57
CA TRP A 131 11.71 -38.78 -18.66
C TRP A 131 11.29 -39.82 -17.62
N SER A 132 12.13 -40.83 -17.39
CA SER A 132 11.85 -41.90 -16.42
C SER A 132 11.87 -41.47 -14.95
N SER A 133 12.37 -40.26 -14.66
CA SER A 133 12.48 -39.73 -13.29
C SER A 133 11.75 -38.40 -13.17
N ASP A 134 10.78 -38.35 -12.25
CA ASP A 134 10.03 -37.14 -11.92
C ASP A 134 10.93 -36.02 -11.38
N GLY A 135 12.05 -36.37 -10.73
CA GLY A 135 13.04 -35.41 -10.28
C GLY A 135 13.70 -34.64 -11.43
N VAL A 136 13.92 -35.29 -12.57
CA VAL A 136 14.46 -34.63 -13.77
C VAL A 136 13.44 -33.65 -14.32
N VAL A 137 12.16 -34.05 -14.38
CA VAL A 137 11.06 -33.18 -14.85
C VAL A 137 10.91 -31.95 -13.95
N PHE A 138 10.96 -32.16 -12.64
CA PHE A 138 10.95 -31.07 -11.67
C PHE A 138 12.09 -30.07 -11.92
N LEU A 139 13.33 -30.56 -12.08
CA LEU A 139 14.48 -29.70 -12.36
C LEU A 139 14.36 -28.97 -13.71
N THR A 140 13.80 -29.61 -14.74
CA THR A 140 13.55 -28.95 -16.03
C THR A 140 12.50 -27.84 -15.92
N GLY A 141 11.49 -28.01 -15.06
CA GLY A 141 10.49 -26.97 -14.77
C GLY A 141 11.08 -25.73 -14.09
N LEU A 142 12.19 -25.88 -13.36
CA LEU A 142 12.90 -24.77 -12.70
C LEU A 142 13.74 -23.91 -13.64
N VAL A 143 13.93 -24.31 -14.90
CA VAL A 143 14.74 -23.57 -15.87
C VAL A 143 14.12 -22.20 -16.19
N ASN A 144 12.80 -22.11 -16.33
CA ASN A 144 12.12 -20.84 -16.63
C ASN A 144 12.27 -19.81 -15.49
N PRO A 145 12.00 -20.17 -14.22
CA PRO A 145 12.30 -19.29 -13.08
C PRO A 145 13.78 -18.92 -12.95
N ASN A 146 14.71 -19.78 -13.36
CA ASN A 146 16.14 -19.50 -13.26
C ASN A 146 16.56 -18.25 -14.08
N PHE A 147 15.93 -18.03 -15.24
CA PHE A 147 16.24 -16.89 -16.11
C PHE A 147 16.04 -15.52 -15.43
N ILE A 148 15.14 -15.44 -14.44
CA ILE A 148 14.86 -14.20 -13.70
C ILE A 148 16.08 -13.77 -12.87
N PHE A 149 16.89 -14.71 -12.39
CA PHE A 149 18.09 -14.40 -11.62
C PHE A 149 19.23 -13.83 -12.46
N SER A 150 19.19 -13.99 -13.79
CA SER A 150 20.15 -13.38 -14.72
C SER A 150 20.16 -11.85 -14.60
N GLY A 151 19.00 -11.24 -14.33
CA GLY A 151 18.89 -9.79 -14.16
C GLY A 151 19.55 -9.23 -12.89
N LEU A 152 19.91 -10.06 -11.92
CA LEU A 152 20.57 -9.61 -10.68
C LEU A 152 22.01 -9.16 -10.91
N ASP A 153 22.67 -9.66 -11.96
CA ASP A 153 24.05 -9.30 -12.31
C ASP A 153 24.20 -7.79 -12.59
N GLY A 154 23.20 -7.20 -13.27
CA GLY A 154 23.16 -5.76 -13.52
C GLY A 154 23.11 -4.92 -12.23
N ALA A 155 22.47 -5.42 -11.16
CA ALA A 155 22.43 -4.74 -9.87
C ALA A 155 23.79 -4.78 -9.14
N ILE A 156 24.60 -5.82 -9.39
CA ILE A 156 25.95 -5.94 -8.85
C ILE A 156 26.89 -4.97 -9.58
N HIS A 157 26.74 -4.81 -10.89
CA HIS A 157 27.51 -3.79 -11.62
C HIS A 157 27.22 -2.37 -11.14
N LEU A 158 25.96 -2.09 -10.79
CA LEU A 158 25.57 -0.80 -10.20
C LEU A 158 26.13 -0.57 -8.78
N ALA A 159 26.73 -1.60 -8.16
CA ALA A 159 27.37 -1.47 -6.85
C ALA A 159 28.56 -0.49 -6.87
N GLU A 160 29.24 -0.35 -8.01
CA GLU A 160 30.43 0.51 -8.15
C GLU A 160 30.10 2.00 -7.99
N GLU A 161 28.85 2.39 -8.25
CA GLU A 161 28.36 3.77 -8.12
C GLU A 161 27.69 4.05 -6.76
N CYS A 162 27.55 3.03 -5.91
CA CYS A 162 26.87 3.15 -4.62
C CYS A 162 27.82 3.63 -3.51
N THR A 163 27.45 4.73 -2.84
CA THR A 163 28.23 5.30 -1.71
C THR A 163 28.37 4.34 -0.52
N ASN A 164 27.45 3.37 -0.37
CA ASN A 164 27.45 2.36 0.70
C ASN A 164 27.16 0.93 0.15
N ALA A 165 27.93 0.51 -0.86
CA ALA A 165 27.71 -0.77 -1.57
C ALA A 165 27.64 -2.01 -0.65
N ALA A 166 28.46 -2.08 0.40
CA ALA A 166 28.54 -3.22 1.32
C ALA A 166 27.22 -3.56 2.03
N VAL A 167 26.29 -2.60 2.15
CA VAL A 167 24.98 -2.80 2.79
C VAL A 167 23.84 -2.62 1.80
N ALA A 168 23.97 -1.68 0.85
CA ALA A 168 22.91 -1.41 -0.12
C ALA A 168 22.72 -2.57 -1.10
N VAL A 169 23.80 -3.17 -1.61
CA VAL A 169 23.74 -4.21 -2.64
C VAL A 169 23.12 -5.50 -2.08
N PRO A 170 23.55 -6.04 -0.93
CA PRO A 170 22.92 -7.23 -0.37
C PRO A 170 21.43 -7.03 -0.06
N ARG A 171 21.05 -5.85 0.45
CA ARG A 171 19.65 -5.52 0.72
C ARG A 171 18.81 -5.45 -0.55
N ALA A 172 19.33 -4.80 -1.60
CA ALA A 172 18.67 -4.72 -2.89
C ALA A 172 18.46 -6.12 -3.49
N LEU A 173 19.51 -6.95 -3.53
CA LEU A 173 19.44 -8.32 -4.05
C LEU A 173 18.40 -9.16 -3.29
N VAL A 174 18.44 -9.18 -1.96
CA VAL A 174 17.48 -9.93 -1.14
C VAL A 174 16.06 -9.41 -1.35
N SER A 175 15.85 -8.10 -1.45
CA SER A 175 14.53 -7.51 -1.69
C SER A 175 13.96 -7.92 -3.06
N THR A 176 14.78 -7.89 -4.12
CA THR A 176 14.36 -8.28 -5.46
C THR A 176 13.98 -9.74 -5.53
N VAL A 177 14.79 -10.62 -4.93
CA VAL A 177 14.48 -12.06 -4.86
C VAL A 177 13.22 -12.31 -4.05
N ALA A 178 13.06 -11.66 -2.89
CA ALA A 178 11.89 -11.83 -2.05
C ALA A 178 10.59 -11.39 -2.75
N ILE A 179 10.60 -10.21 -3.39
CA ILE A 179 9.45 -9.70 -4.13
C ILE A 179 9.12 -10.63 -5.30
N GLY A 180 10.11 -11.03 -6.09
CA GLY A 180 9.93 -11.93 -7.22
C GLY A 180 9.40 -13.31 -6.81
N PHE A 181 9.89 -13.86 -5.70
CA PHE A 181 9.41 -15.13 -5.15
C PHE A 181 7.93 -15.06 -4.74
N VAL A 182 7.55 -14.02 -3.99
CA VAL A 182 6.16 -13.87 -3.51
C VAL A 182 5.20 -13.68 -4.68
N THR A 183 5.53 -12.81 -5.65
CA THR A 183 4.66 -12.58 -6.81
C THR A 183 4.54 -13.82 -7.69
N ALA A 184 5.65 -14.50 -7.98
CA ALA A 184 5.65 -15.72 -8.78
C ALA A 184 4.88 -16.86 -8.09
N LEU A 185 5.01 -17.01 -6.76
CA LEU A 185 4.30 -18.04 -6.01
C LEU A 185 2.78 -17.80 -6.05
N VAL A 186 2.33 -16.57 -5.82
CA VAL A 186 0.89 -16.22 -5.89
C VAL A 186 0.34 -16.47 -7.28
N PHE A 187 1.08 -16.05 -8.32
CA PHE A 187 0.68 -16.29 -9.71
C PHE A 187 0.61 -17.79 -10.03
N ALA A 188 1.64 -18.56 -9.71
CA ALA A 188 1.71 -19.98 -9.98
C ALA A 188 0.55 -20.74 -9.32
N ILE A 189 0.27 -20.47 -8.04
CA ILE A 189 -0.87 -21.08 -7.33
C ILE A 189 -2.19 -20.71 -8.02
N GLY A 190 -2.40 -19.43 -8.35
CA GLY A 190 -3.59 -18.96 -9.05
C GLY A 190 -3.80 -19.65 -10.41
N MET A 191 -2.72 -19.85 -11.17
CA MET A 191 -2.76 -20.58 -12.43
C MET A 191 -3.03 -22.07 -12.24
N CYS A 192 -2.44 -22.74 -11.24
CA CYS A 192 -2.71 -24.14 -10.93
C CYS A 192 -4.18 -24.40 -10.59
N TYR A 193 -4.83 -23.48 -9.87
CA TYR A 193 -6.27 -23.58 -9.58
C TYR A 193 -7.17 -23.26 -10.78
N SER A 194 -6.65 -22.53 -11.76
CA SER A 194 -7.35 -22.16 -13.00
C SER A 194 -7.17 -23.18 -14.13
N TYR A 195 -6.26 -24.14 -13.96
CA TYR A 195 -5.89 -25.15 -14.94
C TYR A 195 -6.93 -26.27 -15.01
N HIS A 196 -7.52 -26.46 -16.20
CA HIS A 196 -8.39 -27.59 -16.52
C HIS A 196 -8.02 -28.19 -17.87
N ASP A 197 -7.82 -29.52 -17.86
CA ASP A 197 -7.78 -30.45 -18.98
C ASP A 197 -7.13 -29.95 -20.30
N PHE A 198 -5.84 -30.27 -20.46
CA PHE A 198 -5.10 -30.00 -21.70
C PHE A 198 -5.66 -30.76 -22.91
N ASP A 199 -6.28 -31.93 -22.69
CA ASP A 199 -6.81 -32.75 -23.80
C ASP A 199 -8.03 -32.08 -24.42
N ALA A 200 -8.86 -31.41 -23.63
CA ALA A 200 -9.98 -30.61 -24.13
C ALA A 200 -9.51 -29.41 -24.96
N VAL A 201 -8.39 -28.78 -24.59
CA VAL A 201 -7.79 -27.67 -25.35
C VAL A 201 -7.15 -28.18 -26.65
N LEU A 202 -6.42 -29.28 -26.60
CA LEU A 202 -5.79 -29.90 -27.78
C LEU A 202 -6.82 -30.53 -28.74
N ALA A 203 -7.99 -30.90 -28.25
CA ALA A 203 -9.11 -31.40 -29.05
C ALA A 203 -10.04 -30.30 -29.59
N SER A 204 -9.86 -29.04 -29.18
CA SER A 204 -10.62 -27.92 -29.73
C SER A 204 -10.11 -27.57 -31.16
N PRO A 205 -11.01 -27.37 -32.14
CA PRO A 205 -10.66 -27.26 -33.57
C PRO A 205 -9.88 -25.99 -33.94
#